data_AF-A0A2U1KRW7-F1
#
_entry.id   AF-A0A2U1KRW7-F1
#
_cell.length_a   1.000
_cell.length_b   1.000
_cell.length_c   1.000
_cell.angle_alpha   90.00
_cell.angle_beta   90.00
_cell.angle_gamma   90.00
#
_symmetry.space_group_name_H-M   'P 1'
#
loop_
_entity.id
_entity.type
_entity.pdbx_description
1 polymer ?
#
loop_
_entity_poly.entity_id
_entity_poly.type
_entity_poly.pdbx_seq_one_letter_code
_entity_poly.pdbx_strand_id
1 'polypeptide(L)'
;MNCPFMLVGKYSWVYNGWTLSVISDEHNHSPARQMEAHPYARRLTPDEYQLVAKLTRENMEARNILSMLKKQNKDNVSTIKDIYNAQSKIRKAEKVGKTTMQVLMSLLHSNGYVHDYDTHPVTSKLEALFFVHPTFFFVTSIG
;
A
#
# COMPACT_ATOMS: atom_id res chain seq x y z
N MET A 1 -11.07 28.05 -19.73
CA MET A 1 -12.35 27.87 -19.04
C MET A 1 -12.47 28.95 -18.00
N ASN A 2 -13.50 29.79 -18.07
CA ASN A 2 -13.75 30.86 -17.11
C ASN A 2 -14.97 30.46 -16.27
N CYS A 3 -14.76 29.64 -15.23
CA CYS A 3 -15.83 29.13 -14.37
C CYS A 3 -16.11 30.13 -13.25
N PRO A 4 -17.37 30.52 -12.99
CA PRO A 4 -17.71 31.47 -11.93
C PRO A 4 -17.56 30.89 -10.51
N PHE A 5 -17.47 29.55 -10.39
CA PHE A 5 -17.24 28.86 -9.13
C PHE A 5 -16.07 29.45 -8.34
N MET A 6 -16.34 29.83 -7.10
CA MET A 6 -15.35 30.48 -6.24
C MET A 6 -15.55 30.09 -4.77
N LEU A 7 -14.47 29.61 -4.17
CA LEU A 7 -14.36 29.36 -2.74
C LEU A 7 -13.32 30.29 -2.15
N VAL A 8 -13.57 30.77 -0.94
CA VAL A 8 -12.59 31.55 -0.17
C VAL A 8 -12.26 30.84 1.13
N GLY A 9 -10.97 30.59 1.34
CA GLY A 9 -10.44 30.11 2.62
C GLY A 9 -9.96 31.31 3.44
N LYS A 10 -10.51 31.49 4.64
CA LYS A 10 -10.03 32.47 5.61
C LYS A 10 -9.56 31.76 6.87
N TYR A 11 -8.37 32.11 7.34
CA TYR A 11 -7.88 31.60 8.62
C TYR A 11 -8.57 32.37 9.76
N SER A 12 -9.22 31.64 10.66
CA SER A 12 -9.80 32.19 11.89
C SER A 12 -8.83 31.97 13.05
N TRP A 13 -8.31 33.08 13.57
CA TRP A 13 -7.49 33.08 14.79
C TRP A 13 -8.30 32.70 16.03
N VAL A 14 -9.60 33.01 16.06
CA VAL A 14 -10.50 32.69 17.20
C VAL A 14 -10.68 31.18 17.35
N TYR A 15 -10.81 30.46 16.23
CA TYR A 15 -11.00 29.01 16.22
C TYR A 15 -9.72 28.24 15.90
N ASN A 16 -8.58 28.95 15.79
CA ASN A 16 -7.28 28.41 15.41
C ASN A 16 -7.35 27.46 14.19
N GLY A 17 -8.08 27.86 13.14
CA GLY A 17 -8.42 26.97 12.03
C GLY A 17 -8.86 27.68 10.76
N TRP A 18 -8.89 26.95 9.65
CA TRP A 18 -9.35 27.47 8.36
C TRP A 18 -10.87 27.34 8.23
N THR A 19 -11.54 28.44 7.89
CA THR A 19 -12.94 28.46 7.47
C THR A 19 -13.02 28.58 5.96
N LEU A 20 -13.87 27.76 5.34
CA LEU A 20 -14.14 27.79 3.91
C LEU A 20 -15.54 28.37 3.69
N SER A 21 -15.65 29.36 2.81
CA SER A 21 -16.94 29.96 2.43
C SER A 21 -17.11 29.90 0.93
N VAL A 22 -18.32 29.59 0.49
CA VAL A 22 -18.71 29.59 -0.91
C VAL A 22 -19.07 31.02 -1.31
N ILE A 23 -18.38 31.57 -2.31
CA ILE A 23 -18.72 32.87 -2.91
C ILE A 23 -19.68 32.66 -4.08
N SER A 24 -19.43 31.61 -4.89
CA SER A 24 -20.31 31.16 -5.96
C SER A 24 -20.18 29.66 -6.13
N ASP A 25 -21.31 28.96 -6.16
CA ASP A 25 -21.44 27.52 -6.42
C ASP A 25 -21.83 27.21 -7.88
N GLU A 26 -21.94 28.24 -8.73
CA GLU A 26 -22.34 28.06 -10.11
C GLU A 26 -21.21 27.47 -10.96
N HIS A 27 -21.57 26.49 -11.79
CA HIS A 27 -20.70 25.91 -12.80
C HIS A 27 -21.26 26.16 -14.20
N ASN A 28 -20.45 26.74 -15.08
CA ASN A 28 -20.83 26.97 -16.49
C ASN A 28 -20.32 25.89 -17.44
N HIS A 29 -19.90 24.75 -16.89
CA HIS A 29 -19.44 23.61 -17.65
C HIS A 29 -19.96 22.32 -17.01
N SER A 30 -20.03 21.27 -17.82
CA SER A 30 -20.35 19.94 -17.30
C SER A 30 -19.24 19.44 -16.35
N PRO A 31 -19.56 18.52 -15.43
CA PRO A 31 -18.56 17.87 -14.59
C PRO A 31 -17.42 17.26 -15.41
N ALA A 32 -16.23 17.18 -14.81
CA ALA A 32 -15.07 16.59 -15.47
C ALA A 32 -15.39 15.14 -15.91
N ARG A 33 -15.13 14.84 -17.19
CA ARG A 33 -15.40 13.51 -17.76
C ARG A 33 -14.34 12.47 -17.39
N GLN A 34 -13.10 12.90 -17.16
CA GLN A 34 -11.97 12.04 -16.81
C GLN A 34 -11.59 12.24 -15.35
N MET A 35 -12.25 11.50 -14.47
CA MET A 35 -12.00 11.56 -13.03
C MET A 35 -10.64 10.96 -12.65
N GLU A 36 -10.06 10.12 -13.51
CA GLU A 36 -8.70 9.56 -13.38
C GLU A 36 -7.60 10.63 -13.49
N ALA A 37 -7.91 11.80 -14.06
CA ALA A 37 -6.98 12.92 -14.09
C ALA A 37 -6.93 13.66 -12.74
N HIS A 38 -7.92 13.45 -11.86
CA HIS A 38 -8.02 14.13 -10.57
C HIS A 38 -7.42 13.29 -9.44
N PRO A 39 -6.29 13.72 -8.81
CA PRO A 39 -5.64 12.94 -7.76
C PRO A 39 -6.54 12.68 -6.55
N TYR A 40 -7.48 13.58 -6.25
CA TYR A 40 -8.43 13.40 -5.15
C TYR A 40 -9.44 12.28 -5.45
N ALA A 41 -10.04 12.27 -6.64
CA ALA A 41 -11.01 11.24 -7.04
C ALA A 41 -10.39 9.83 -7.08
N ARG A 42 -9.09 9.75 -7.39
CA ARG A 42 -8.31 8.51 -7.42
C ARG A 42 -7.97 7.92 -6.06
N ARG A 43 -8.16 8.66 -4.97
CA ARG A 43 -7.79 8.19 -3.63
C ARG A 43 -8.61 6.96 -3.28
N LEU A 44 -7.91 5.93 -2.80
CA LEU A 44 -8.56 4.80 -2.17
C LEU A 44 -9.29 5.30 -0.93
N THR A 45 -10.55 4.92 -0.80
CA THR A 45 -11.30 5.04 0.45
C THR A 45 -10.63 4.19 1.54
N PRO A 46 -10.95 4.43 2.83
CA PRO A 46 -10.41 3.60 3.92
C PRO A 46 -10.67 2.10 3.71
N ASP A 47 -11.87 1.73 3.28
CA ASP A 47 -12.27 0.34 3.07
C ASP A 47 -11.52 -0.30 1.88
N GLU A 48 -11.39 0.43 0.77
CA GLU A 48 -10.59 -0.02 -0.38
C GLU A 48 -9.12 -0.18 0.01
N TYR A 49 -8.57 0.74 0.81
CA TYR A 49 -7.20 0.63 1.30
C TYR A 49 -6.99 -0.60 2.18
N GLN A 50 -7.95 -0.94 3.05
CA GLN A 50 -7.89 -2.16 3.85
C GLN A 50 -7.94 -3.42 2.99
N LEU A 51 -8.76 -3.44 1.94
CA LEU A 51 -8.78 -4.54 0.98
C LEU A 51 -7.43 -4.67 0.27
N VAL A 52 -6.85 -3.56 -0.22
CA VAL A 52 -5.51 -3.56 -0.80
C VAL A 52 -4.48 -4.10 0.19
N ALA A 53 -4.54 -3.71 1.46
CA ALA A 53 -3.62 -4.19 2.49
C ALA A 53 -3.74 -5.71 2.70
N LYS A 54 -4.96 -6.24 2.81
CA LYS A 54 -5.19 -7.69 2.91
C LYS A 54 -4.59 -8.44 1.70
N LEU A 55 -4.98 -8.04 0.48
CA LEU A 55 -4.54 -8.72 -0.74
C LEU A 55 -3.03 -8.58 -1.00
N THR A 56 -2.42 -7.49 -0.52
CA THR A 56 -0.96 -7.30 -0.59
C THR A 56 -0.22 -8.31 0.28
N ARG A 57 -0.74 -8.63 1.48
CA ARG A 57 -0.15 -9.66 2.36
C ARG A 57 -0.31 -11.06 1.79
N GLU A 58 -1.36 -11.28 0.99
CA GLU A 58 -1.57 -12.50 0.20
C GLU A 58 -0.72 -12.52 -1.09
N ASN A 59 0.23 -11.59 -1.25
CA ASN A 59 1.12 -11.45 -2.41
C ASN A 59 0.38 -11.30 -3.76
N MET A 60 -0.82 -10.72 -3.74
CA MET A 60 -1.60 -10.53 -4.96
C MET A 60 -1.04 -9.40 -5.84
N GLU A 61 -1.02 -9.65 -7.14
CA GLU A 61 -0.60 -8.70 -8.16
C GLU A 61 -1.50 -7.46 -8.21
N ALA A 62 -0.89 -6.27 -8.39
CA ALA A 62 -1.60 -5.00 -8.41
C ALA A 62 -2.74 -4.95 -9.46
N ARG A 63 -2.55 -5.62 -10.62
CA ARG A 63 -3.59 -5.74 -11.67
C ARG A 63 -4.85 -6.47 -11.18
N ASN A 64 -4.68 -7.52 -10.38
CA ASN A 64 -5.78 -8.34 -9.88
C ASN A 64 -6.51 -7.58 -8.77
N ILE A 65 -5.76 -6.94 -7.88
CA ILE A 65 -6.30 -6.05 -6.84
C ILE A 65 -7.13 -4.93 -7.48
N LEU A 66 -6.61 -4.25 -8.50
CA LEU A 66 -7.34 -3.19 -9.20
C LEU A 66 -8.63 -3.72 -9.84
N SER A 67 -8.56 -4.89 -10.48
CA SER A 67 -9.73 -5.52 -11.08
C SER A 67 -10.81 -5.84 -10.02
N MET A 68 -10.41 -6.35 -8.87
CA MET A 68 -11.33 -6.62 -7.75
C MET A 68 -11.97 -5.33 -7.21
N LEU A 69 -11.17 -4.27 -7.02
CA LEU A 69 -11.67 -2.97 -6.58
C LEU A 69 -12.73 -2.41 -7.53
N LYS A 70 -12.45 -2.43 -8.85
CA LYS A 70 -13.40 -1.95 -9.87
C LYS A 70 -14.64 -2.84 -10.00
N LYS A 71 -14.51 -4.14 -9.69
CA LYS A 71 -15.66 -5.05 -9.65
C LYS A 71 -16.57 -4.77 -8.45
N GLN A 72 -15.98 -4.45 -7.29
CA GLN A 72 -16.72 -4.14 -6.07
C GLN A 72 -17.31 -2.73 -6.08
N ASN A 73 -16.56 -1.76 -6.59
CA ASN A 73 -16.94 -0.36 -6.71
C ASN A 73 -16.76 0.11 -8.16
N LYS A 74 -17.86 0.21 -8.91
CA LYS A 74 -17.84 0.64 -10.33
C LYS A 74 -17.41 2.10 -10.50
N ASP A 75 -17.54 2.91 -9.46
CA ASP A 75 -17.15 4.32 -9.45
C ASP A 75 -15.68 4.51 -9.06
N ASN A 76 -14.96 3.42 -8.76
CA ASN A 76 -13.53 3.50 -8.49
C ASN A 76 -12.75 3.91 -9.74
N VAL A 77 -12.10 5.08 -9.66
CA VAL A 77 -11.28 5.66 -10.73
C VAL A 77 -9.78 5.53 -10.44
N SER A 78 -9.38 4.73 -9.45
CA SER A 78 -7.97 4.48 -9.14
C SER A 78 -7.27 3.82 -10.33
N THR A 79 -5.99 4.14 -10.48
CA THR A 79 -5.11 3.59 -11.53
C THR A 79 -4.23 2.48 -10.96
N ILE A 80 -3.62 1.68 -11.83
CA ILE A 80 -2.66 0.65 -11.40
C ILE A 80 -1.48 1.25 -10.64
N LYS A 81 -1.06 2.47 -10.98
CA LYS A 81 -0.01 3.21 -10.28
C LYS A 81 -0.42 3.55 -8.84
N ASP A 82 -1.69 3.88 -8.60
CA ASP A 82 -2.21 4.13 -7.25
C ASP A 82 -2.14 2.86 -6.40
N ILE A 83 -2.44 1.69 -6.98
CA ILE A 83 -2.31 0.40 -6.30
C ILE A 83 -0.85 0.09 -5.98
N TYR A 84 0.08 0.24 -6.93
CA TYR A 84 1.51 0.05 -6.65
C TYR A 84 2.02 0.96 -5.53
N ASN A 85 1.61 2.23 -5.53
CA ASN A 85 1.97 3.19 -4.49
C ASN A 85 1.41 2.76 -3.12
N ALA A 86 0.16 2.32 -3.07
CA ALA A 86 -0.48 1.82 -1.85
C ALA A 86 0.26 0.58 -1.32
N GLN A 87 0.53 -0.42 -2.17
CA GLN A 87 1.28 -1.61 -1.80
C GLN A 87 2.68 -1.28 -1.28
N SER A 88 3.39 -0.36 -1.95
CA SER A 88 4.71 0.10 -1.52
C SER A 88 4.65 0.74 -0.14
N LYS A 89 3.64 1.58 0.13
CA LYS A 89 3.43 2.20 1.44
C LYS A 89 3.12 1.15 2.52
N ILE A 90 2.27 0.17 2.22
CA ILE A 90 1.92 -0.93 3.13
C ILE A 90 3.17 -1.75 3.48
N ARG A 91 3.91 -2.23 2.47
CA ARG A 91 5.14 -3.00 2.68
C ARG A 91 6.21 -2.20 3.44
N LYS A 92 6.32 -0.89 3.21
CA LYS A 92 7.22 -0.03 3.97
C LYS A 92 6.80 0.05 5.43
N ALA A 93 5.52 0.25 5.71
CA ALA A 93 4.98 0.32 7.06
C ALA A 93 5.24 -0.98 7.85
N GLU A 94 5.06 -2.15 7.22
CA GLU A 94 5.30 -3.46 7.84
C GLU A 94 6.77 -3.77 8.12
N LYS A 95 7.68 -3.06 7.44
CA LYS A 95 9.13 -3.17 7.58
C LYS A 95 9.73 -2.12 8.53
N VAL A 96 8.95 -1.16 9.03
CA VAL A 96 9.46 -0.15 9.97
C VAL A 96 10.02 -0.84 11.21
N GLY A 97 11.27 -0.52 11.56
CA GLY A 97 11.97 -1.11 12.69
C GLY A 97 12.52 -2.51 12.46
N LYS A 98 12.41 -3.08 11.25
CA LYS A 98 12.98 -4.39 10.91
C LYS A 98 14.17 -4.24 9.95
N THR A 99 15.26 -4.94 10.22
CA THR A 99 16.35 -5.09 9.28
C THR A 99 15.94 -6.01 8.13
N THR A 100 16.63 -5.90 6.98
CA THR A 100 16.41 -6.82 5.84
C THR A 100 16.51 -8.29 6.27
N MET A 101 17.44 -8.60 7.17
CA MET A 101 17.62 -9.96 7.69
C MET A 101 16.46 -10.43 8.56
N GLN A 102 15.93 -9.58 9.44
CA GLN A 102 14.75 -9.92 10.24
C GLN A 102 13.53 -10.20 9.35
N VAL A 103 13.38 -9.44 8.25
CA VAL A 103 12.33 -9.69 7.26
C VAL A 103 12.54 -11.03 6.54
N LEU A 104 13.77 -11.31 6.11
CA LEU A 104 14.11 -12.57 5.43
C LEU A 104 13.85 -13.80 6.33
N MET A 105 14.35 -13.78 7.57
CA MET A 105 14.15 -14.88 8.53
C MET A 105 12.67 -15.10 8.85
N SER A 106 11.90 -14.02 9.00
CA SER A 106 10.45 -14.11 9.18
C SER A 106 9.75 -14.73 7.96
N LEU A 107 10.20 -14.43 6.74
CA LEU A 107 9.66 -15.02 5.51
C LEU A 107 9.98 -16.51 5.41
N LEU A 108 11.23 -16.90 5.66
CA LEU A 108 11.63 -18.31 5.66
C LEU A 108 10.81 -19.12 6.66
N HIS A 109 10.67 -18.62 7.89
CA HIS A 109 9.87 -19.25 8.92
C HIS A 109 8.38 -19.33 8.54
N SER A 110 7.77 -18.21 8.11
CA SER A 110 6.32 -18.16 7.83
C SER A 110 5.91 -18.96 6.61
N ASN A 111 6.82 -19.17 5.65
CA ASN A 111 6.57 -19.99 4.46
C ASN A 111 7.07 -21.44 4.63
N GLY A 112 7.47 -21.84 5.85
CA GLY A 112 7.84 -23.24 6.15
C GLY A 112 9.15 -23.71 5.54
N TYR A 113 10.07 -22.79 5.21
CA TYR A 113 11.39 -23.15 4.72
C TYR A 113 12.25 -23.68 5.87
N VAL A 114 12.93 -24.79 5.61
CA VAL A 114 14.04 -25.24 6.47
C VAL A 114 15.21 -24.31 6.19
N HIS A 115 15.80 -23.73 7.23
CA HIS A 115 16.91 -22.79 7.09
C HIS A 115 17.86 -22.90 8.26
N ASP A 116 19.13 -22.61 7.99
CA ASP A 116 20.21 -22.54 8.98
C ASP A 116 21.15 -21.39 8.62
N TYR A 117 21.83 -20.82 9.60
CA TYR A 117 22.68 -19.67 9.38
C TYR A 117 23.81 -19.54 10.40
N ASP A 118 24.95 -19.04 9.92
CA ASP A 118 26.10 -18.71 10.75
C ASP A 118 26.20 -17.19 10.94
N THR A 119 26.60 -16.80 12.14
CA THR A 119 26.89 -15.41 12.46
C THR A 119 28.29 -15.27 13.06
N HIS A 120 28.93 -14.15 12.75
CA HIS A 120 30.21 -13.78 13.34
C HIS A 120 30.06 -13.67 14.87
N PRO A 121 30.88 -14.36 15.67
CA PRO A 121 30.68 -14.49 17.11
C PRO A 121 30.72 -13.15 17.87
N VAL A 122 31.44 -12.15 17.35
CA VAL A 122 31.61 -10.85 18.02
C VAL A 122 30.66 -9.77 17.51
N THR A 123 30.38 -9.77 16.21
CA THR A 123 29.65 -8.68 15.54
C THR A 123 28.21 -9.07 15.23
N SER A 124 27.86 -10.35 15.43
CA SER A 124 26.56 -10.92 15.09
C SER A 124 26.16 -10.70 13.62
N LYS A 125 27.13 -10.42 12.74
CA LYS A 125 26.91 -10.29 11.30
C LYS A 125 26.73 -11.68 10.70
N LEU A 126 25.74 -11.84 9.84
CA LEU A 126 25.54 -13.08 9.08
C LEU A 126 26.76 -13.35 8.19
N GLU A 127 27.33 -14.54 8.30
CA GLU A 127 28.44 -15.00 7.45
C GLU A 127 27.99 -16.04 6.42
N ALA A 128 27.01 -16.88 6.78
CA ALA A 128 26.40 -17.84 5.87
C ALA A 128 24.89 -17.99 6.13
N LEU A 129 24.13 -18.28 5.06
CA LEU A 129 22.70 -18.59 5.12
C LEU A 129 22.39 -19.73 4.15
N PHE A 130 21.83 -20.81 4.67
CA PHE A 130 21.27 -21.92 3.92
C PHE A 130 19.75 -21.96 4.09
N PHE A 131 19.00 -22.16 3.01
CA PHE A 131 17.56 -22.38 3.09
C PHE A 131 17.07 -23.25 1.94
N VAL A 132 16.09 -24.10 2.22
CA VAL A 132 15.48 -25.00 1.23
C VAL A 132 13.98 -25.13 1.48
N HIS A 133 13.20 -25.14 0.40
CA HIS A 133 11.77 -25.40 0.48
C HIS A 133 11.55 -26.90 0.75
N PRO A 134 10.69 -27.28 1.70
CA PRO A 134 10.56 -28.67 2.17
C PRO A 134 10.22 -29.67 1.07
N THR A 135 9.57 -29.25 -0.01
CA THR A 135 9.26 -30.12 -1.17
C THR A 135 10.50 -30.58 -1.95
N PHE A 136 11.65 -29.91 -1.80
CA PHE A 136 12.89 -30.25 -2.50
C PHE A 136 13.90 -30.99 -1.61
N PHE A 137 13.55 -31.30 -0.36
CA PHE A 137 14.45 -31.97 0.58
C PHE A 137 13.69 -32.91 1.53
N PHE A 138 13.96 -34.22 1.42
CA PHE A 138 13.51 -35.20 2.41
C PHE A 138 14.59 -35.33 3.49
N VAL A 139 14.30 -34.88 4.72
CA VAL A 139 15.17 -35.15 5.87
C VAL A 139 14.83 -36.56 6.38
N THR A 140 15.60 -37.57 5.98
CA THR A 140 15.53 -38.87 6.65
C THR A 140 16.22 -38.75 7.99
N SER A 141 15.46 -38.80 9.09
CA SER A 141 16.03 -39.03 10.41
C SER A 141 16.71 -40.40 10.40
N ILE A 142 18.03 -40.42 10.45
CA ILE A 142 18.80 -41.63 10.70
C ILE A 142 18.84 -41.77 12.22
N GLY A 143 18.05 -42.72 12.73
CA GLY A 143 18.09 -43.13 14.14
C GLY A 143 19.32 -43.97 14.47
#